data_AF-A0A2N2W6Y0-F1
#
_entry.id   AF-A0A2N2W6Y0-F1
#
_cell.length_a   1.000
_cell.length_b   1.000
_cell.length_c   1.000
_cell.angle_alpha   90.00
_cell.angle_beta   90.00
_cell.angle_gamma   90.00
#
_symmetry.space_group_name_H-M   'P 1'
#
loop_
_entity.id
_entity.type
_entity.pdbx_description
1 polymer ?
#
loop_
_entity_poly.entity_id
_entity_poly.type
_entity_poly.pdbx_seq_one_letter_code
_entity_poly.pdbx_strand_id
1 'polypeptide(L)' 'NCIRCARCISVCPMGLEPVLLAQLSENQMYEQAEKEKILDCIECGSCHFTCPAGRPLLDFLRLGKNKVGVIIRNRGKK' A
#
# COMPACT_ATOMS: atom_id res chain seq x y z
N ASN A 1 4.54 -4.45 14.90
CA ASN A 1 3.65 -3.57 15.69
C ASN A 1 3.72 -2.14 15.14
N CYS A 2 2.63 -1.34 15.04
CA CYS A 2 2.67 0.04 14.47
C CYS A 2 2.50 1.04 15.61
N ILE A 3 3.36 2.07 15.69
CA ILE A 3 3.29 3.08 16.77
C ILE A 3 2.54 4.36 16.38
N ARG A 4 1.86 4.36 15.22
CA ARG A 4 1.03 5.50 14.73
C ARG A 4 1.77 6.85 14.64
N CYS A 5 3.06 6.83 14.31
CA CYS A 5 3.89 8.04 14.19
C CYS A 5 3.65 8.89 12.91
N ALA A 6 2.76 8.47 12.01
CA ALA A 6 2.42 9.13 10.73
C ALA A 6 3.57 9.43 9.72
N ARG A 7 4.85 9.17 10.06
CA ARG A 7 6.01 9.47 9.19
C ARG A 7 5.91 8.89 7.78
N CYS A 8 5.43 7.65 7.67
CA CYS A 8 5.23 6.99 6.38
C CYS A 8 4.33 7.78 5.42
N ILE A 9 3.38 8.57 5.92
CA ILE A 9 2.48 9.40 5.14
C ILE A 9 3.22 10.68 4.73
N SER A 10 3.88 11.33 5.69
CA SER A 10 4.63 12.58 5.46
C SER A 10 5.76 12.46 4.45
N VAL A 11 6.42 11.30 4.37
CA VAL A 11 7.51 11.07 3.40
C VAL A 11 7.03 10.53 2.05
N CYS A 12 5.75 10.19 1.91
CA CYS A 12 5.26 9.57 0.69
C CYS A 12 5.19 10.62 -0.44
N PRO A 13 5.95 10.46 -1.53
CA PRO A 13 5.94 11.45 -2.62
C PRO A 13 4.60 11.49 -3.37
N MET A 14 3.84 10.39 -3.32
CA MET A 14 2.53 10.27 -3.94
C MET A 14 1.38 10.75 -3.02
N GLY A 15 1.68 11.12 -1.77
CA GLY A 15 0.66 11.48 -0.78
C GLY A 15 -0.30 10.35 -0.43
N LEU A 16 0.11 9.10 -0.63
CA LEU A 16 -0.68 7.91 -0.28
C LEU A 16 -0.57 7.61 1.22
N GLU A 17 -1.49 6.79 1.72
CA GLU A 17 -1.49 6.33 3.11
C GLU A 17 -0.94 4.89 3.20
N PRO A 18 0.39 4.68 3.40
CA PRO A 18 0.99 3.36 3.22
C PRO A 18 0.61 2.39 4.33
N VAL A 19 0.31 2.92 5.53
CA VAL A 19 -0.15 2.10 6.66
C VAL A 19 -1.52 1.51 6.37
N LEU A 20 -2.46 2.31 5.87
CA LEU A 20 -3.78 1.84 5.48
C LEU A 20 -3.68 0.84 4.33
N LEU A 21 -2.94 1.18 3.26
CA LEU A 21 -2.74 0.28 2.12
C LEU A 21 -2.11 -1.06 2.52
N ALA A 22 -1.14 -1.04 3.43
CA ALA A 22 -0.54 -2.26 3.96
C ALA A 22 -1.56 -3.09 4.75
N GLN A 23 -2.37 -2.46 5.61
CA GLN A 23 -3.43 -3.15 6.36
C GLN A 23 -4.53 -3.72 5.46
N LEU A 24 -4.95 -2.98 4.43
CA LEU A 24 -5.92 -3.46 3.45
C LEU A 24 -5.38 -4.66 2.67
N SER A 25 -4.10 -4.62 2.33
CA SER A 25 -3.42 -5.73 1.64
C SER A 25 -3.27 -6.96 2.56
N GLU A 26 -2.93 -6.74 3.83
CA GLU A 26 -2.85 -7.79 4.86
C GLU A 26 -4.22 -8.45 5.10
N ASN A 27 -5.30 -7.66 5.15
CA ASN A 27 -6.67 -8.14 5.30
C ASN A 27 -7.32 -8.62 3.98
N GLN A 28 -6.56 -8.68 2.88
CA GLN A 28 -7.04 -9.10 1.56
C GLN A 28 -8.21 -8.24 1.01
N MET A 29 -8.36 -7.00 1.50
CA MET A 29 -9.40 -6.04 1.12
C MET A 29 -8.99 -5.26 -0.12
N TYR A 30 -8.79 -5.98 -1.23
CA TYR A 30 -8.23 -5.40 -2.46
C TYR A 30 -9.15 -4.36 -3.13
N GLU A 31 -10.47 -4.49 -3.00
CA GLU A 31 -11.42 -3.51 -3.55
C GLU A 31 -11.30 -2.14 -2.86
N GLN A 32 -11.02 -2.13 -1.55
CA GLN A 32 -10.73 -0.89 -0.84
C GLN A 32 -9.33 -0.38 -1.16
N ALA A 33 -8.34 -1.27 -1.28
CA ALA A 33 -6.99 -0.87 -1.70
C ALA A 33 -6.99 -0.21 -3.09
N GLU A 34 -7.87 -0.66 -3.99
CA GLU A 34 -8.11 -0.01 -5.29
C GLU A 34 -8.67 1.41 -5.12
N LYS A 35 -9.67 1.61 -4.25
CA LYS A 35 -10.25 2.93 -3.95
C LYS A 35 -9.20 3.89 -3.37
N GLU A 36 -8.33 3.37 -2.53
CA GLU A 36 -7.20 4.09 -1.93
C GLU A 36 -6.01 4.25 -2.89
N LYS A 37 -6.21 4.00 -4.19
CA LYS A 37 -5.23 4.20 -5.26
C LYS A 37 -3.89 3.50 -5.01
N ILE A 38 -3.92 2.27 -4.52
CA ILE A 38 -2.69 1.47 -4.29
C ILE A 38 -1.79 1.34 -5.54
N LEU A 39 -2.37 1.44 -6.74
CA LEU A 39 -1.64 1.38 -8.01
C LEU A 39 -0.74 2.61 -8.25
N ASP A 40 -1.06 3.76 -7.65
CA ASP A 40 -0.26 4.98 -7.75
C ASP A 40 1.06 4.85 -6.97
N CYS A 41 1.19 3.84 -6.10
CA CYS A 41 2.44 3.60 -5.40
C CYS A 41 3.56 3.23 -6.38
N ILE A 42 4.60 4.06 -6.44
CA ILE A 42 5.81 3.85 -7.26
C ILE A 42 6.85 2.93 -6.60
N GLU A 43 6.54 2.32 -5.46
CA GLU A 43 7.43 1.37 -4.78
C GLU A 43 8.80 1.95 -4.39
N CYS A 44 8.87 3.25 -4.12
CA CYS A 44 10.10 3.96 -3.74
C CYS A 44 10.73 3.50 -2.41
N GLY A 45 9.98 2.80 -1.55
CA GLY A 45 10.47 2.27 -0.27
C GLY A 45 10.68 3.29 0.85
N SER A 46 10.44 4.58 0.62
CA SER A 46 10.62 5.64 1.63
C SER A 46 9.82 5.38 2.91
N CYS A 47 8.61 4.83 2.78
CA CYS A 47 7.73 4.50 3.91
C CYS A 47 8.29 3.39 4.81
N HIS A 48 8.98 2.39 4.24
CA HIS A 48 9.63 1.32 4.99
C HIS A 48 10.88 1.84 5.69
N PHE A 49 11.73 2.58 4.96
CA PHE A 49 12.98 3.12 5.48
C PHE A 49 12.77 4.10 6.64
N THR A 50 11.76 4.97 6.57
CA THR A 50 11.47 5.93 7.65
C THR A 50 10.77 5.31 8.86
N CYS A 51 10.27 4.08 8.74
CA CYS A 51 9.40 3.48 9.76
C CYS A 51 10.22 3.14 11.01
N PRO A 52 10.01 3.83 12.15
CA PRO A 52 10.74 3.52 13.38
C PRO A 52 10.37 2.16 13.97
N ALA A 53 9.22 1.61 13.56
CA ALA A 53 8.76 0.29 13.98
C ALA A 53 9.26 -0.85 13.09
N GLY A 54 10.05 -0.55 12.03
CA GLY A 54 10.62 -1.56 11.13
C GLY A 54 9.59 -2.39 10.37
N ARG A 55 8.37 -1.88 10.16
CA ARG A 55 7.33 -2.64 9.45
C ARG A 55 7.65 -2.76 7.96
N PRO A 56 7.46 -3.94 7.34
CA PRO A 56 7.66 -4.16 5.91
C PRO A 56 6.49 -3.59 5.08
N LEU A 57 6.25 -2.27 5.15
CA LEU A 57 5.15 -1.62 4.44
C LEU A 57 5.25 -1.83 2.92
N LEU A 58 6.47 -1.76 2.38
CA LEU A 58 6.71 -1.90 0.94
C LEU A 58 6.26 -3.28 0.42
N ASP A 59 6.53 -4.36 1.15
CA ASP A 59 6.14 -5.72 0.76
C ASP A 59 4.62 -5.87 0.68
N PHE A 60 3.89 -5.34 1.67
CA PHE A 60 2.43 -5.36 1.64
C PHE A 60 1.86 -4.51 0.51
N LEU A 61 2.41 -3.32 0.26
CA LEU A 61 1.98 -2.50 -0.89
C LEU A 61 2.22 -3.21 -2.22
N ARG A 62 3.36 -3.89 -2.38
CA ARG A 62 3.66 -4.71 -3.56
C ARG A 62 2.66 -5.84 -3.75
N LEU A 63 2.32 -6.55 -2.67
CA LEU A 63 1.32 -7.61 -2.69
C LEU A 63 -0.05 -7.07 -3.10
N GLY A 64 -0.50 -5.98 -2.46
CA GLY A 64 -1.78 -5.35 -2.78
C GLY A 64 -1.83 -4.83 -4.22
N LYS A 65 -0.78 -4.16 -4.68
CA LYS A 65 -0.67 -3.64 -6.06
C LYS A 65 -0.75 -4.76 -7.09
N ASN A 66 -0.06 -5.88 -6.88
CA ASN A 66 -0.15 -7.05 -7.75
C ASN A 66 -1.58 -7.62 -7.79
N LYS A 67 -2.21 -7.79 -6.63
CA LYS A 67 -3.57 -8.37 -6.54
C LYS A 67 -4.62 -7.45 -7.17
N VAL A 68 -4.59 -6.15 -6.85
CA VAL A 68 -5.47 -5.15 -7.46
C VAL A 68 -5.27 -5.08 -8.97
N GLY A 69 -4.02 -5.11 -9.45
CA GLY A 69 -3.71 -5.16 -10.88
C GLY A 69 -4.32 -6.39 -11.58
N VAL A 70 -4.29 -7.56 -10.94
CA VAL A 70 -4.95 -8.77 -11.46
C VAL A 70 -6.48 -8.61 -11.48
N ILE A 71 -7.07 -8.07 -10.41
CA ILE A 71 -8.53 -7.85 -10.31
C ILE A 71 -9.02 -6.92 -11.43
N ILE A 72 -8.34 -5.79 -11.62
CA ILE A 72 -8.71 -4.80 -12.66
C ILE A 72 -8.58 -5.41 -14.06
N ARG A 73 -7.50 -6.15 -14.33
CA ARG A 73 -7.31 -6.84 -15.62
C ARG A 73 -8.39 -7.89 -15.88
N ASN A 74 -8.83 -8.61 -14.85
CA ASN A 74 -9.90 -9.60 -14.97
C ASN A 74 -11.27 -8.95 -15.18
N ARG A 75 -11.53 -7.76 -14.64
CA ARG A 75 -12.79 -7.02 -14.88
C ARG A 75 -12.97 -6.61 -16.34
N GLY A 76 -11.89 -6.24 -17.03
CA GLY A 76 -11.94 -5.79 -18.43
C GLY A 76 -12.10 -6.91 -19.47
N LYS A 77 -12.11 -8.18 -19.06
CA LYS A 77 -12.29 -9.35 -19.96
C LYS A 77 -13.74 -9.82 -20.09
N LYS A 78 -14.71 -9.05 -19.61
CA LYS A 78 -16.15 -9.35 -19.75
C LYS A 78 -16.72 -8.78 -21.05
#